data_AF-A0A264Y5M4-F1
#
_entry.id   AF-A0A264Y5M4-F1
#
_cell.length_a   1.000
_cell.length_b   1.000
_cell.length_c   1.000
_cell.angle_alpha   90.00
_cell.angle_beta   90.00
_cell.angle_gamma   90.00
#
_symmetry.space_group_name_H-M   'P 1'
#
loop_
_entity.id
_entity.type
_entity.pdbx_description
1 polymer ?
#
loop_
_entity_poly.entity_id
_entity_poly.type
_entity_poly.pdbx_seq_one_letter_code
_entity_poly.pdbx_strand_id
1 'polypeptide(L)'
;MTKETKENVQIVSAIAMLIGGFLLAVAGFIVPPTGQIHESVLGVFAECLIYAGSIFGVTIYIQTKYAELRSYLDDKLKRKEEKDAQD
;
A
#
# COMPACT_ATOMS: atom_id res chain seq x y z
N MET A 1 5.34 -15.05 12.90
CA MET A 1 5.01 -14.53 11.55
C MET A 1 5.77 -13.23 11.34
N THR A 2 6.78 -13.26 10.46
CA THR A 2 7.72 -12.18 10.16
C THR A 2 7.02 -10.91 9.67
N LYS A 3 7.50 -9.72 10.08
CA LYS A 3 6.86 -8.42 9.80
C LYS A 3 6.71 -8.15 8.29
N GLU A 4 7.70 -8.55 7.50
CA GLU A 4 7.71 -8.50 6.02
C GLU A 4 6.49 -9.21 5.39
N THR A 5 6.09 -10.35 5.96
CA THR A 5 4.96 -11.14 5.45
C THR A 5 3.63 -10.45 5.69
N LYS A 6 3.51 -9.63 6.75
CA LYS A 6 2.28 -8.86 7.03
C LYS A 6 2.10 -7.73 6.02
N GLU A 7 3.18 -7.03 5.69
CA GLU A 7 3.16 -5.93 4.72
C GLU A 7 2.83 -6.44 3.31
N ASN A 8 3.50 -7.51 2.88
CA ASN A 8 3.21 -8.11 1.58
C ASN A 8 1.77 -8.64 1.48
N VAL A 9 1.22 -9.20 2.56
CA VAL A 9 -0.19 -9.63 2.59
C VAL A 9 -1.14 -8.43 2.51
N GLN A 10 -0.83 -7.30 3.16
CA GLN A 10 -1.64 -6.09 3.06
C GLN A 10 -1.66 -5.53 1.64
N ILE A 11 -0.48 -5.43 1.00
CA ILE A 11 -0.34 -4.98 -0.38
C ILE A 11 -1.12 -5.92 -1.32
N VAL A 12 -0.93 -7.23 -1.20
CA VAL A 12 -1.64 -8.23 -2.01
C VAL A 12 -3.15 -8.15 -1.79
N SER A 13 -3.61 -7.97 -0.54
CA SER A 13 -5.04 -7.81 -0.25
C SER A 13 -5.61 -6.53 -0.85
N ALA A 14 -4.87 -5.42 -0.85
CA ALA A 14 -5.30 -4.17 -1.47
C ALA A 14 -5.43 -4.31 -2.99
N ILE A 15 -4.46 -4.97 -3.64
CA ILE A 15 -4.50 -5.26 -5.07
C ILE A 15 -5.70 -6.18 -5.40
N ALA A 16 -5.91 -7.24 -4.62
CA ALA A 16 -7.04 -8.15 -4.83
C ALA A 16 -8.39 -7.43 -4.67
N MET A 17 -8.50 -6.53 -3.70
CA MET A 17 -9.72 -5.75 -3.45
C MET A 17 -9.97 -4.73 -4.58
N LEU A 18 -8.92 -4.11 -5.13
CA LEU A 18 -9.03 -3.25 -6.31
C LEU A 18 -9.53 -4.00 -7.55
N ILE A 19 -8.98 -5.18 -7.80
CA ILE A 19 -9.40 -6.03 -8.92
C ILE A 19 -10.87 -6.44 -8.72
N GLY A 20 -11.25 -6.83 -7.50
CA GLY A 20 -12.63 -7.18 -7.15
C GLY A 20 -13.60 -6.01 -7.37
N GLY A 21 -13.26 -4.82 -6.87
CA GLY A 21 -14.07 -3.60 -7.06
C GLY A 21 -14.19 -3.20 -8.53
N PHE A 22 -13.10 -3.29 -9.29
CA PHE A 22 -13.11 -3.01 -10.73
C PHE A 22 -13.99 -4.00 -11.51
N LEU A 23 -13.87 -5.31 -11.23
CA LEU A 23 -14.71 -6.32 -11.86
C LEU A 23 -16.19 -6.15 -11.51
N LEU A 24 -16.51 -5.80 -10.26
CA LEU A 24 -17.87 -5.49 -9.84
C LEU A 24 -18.42 -4.24 -10.53
N ALA A 25 -17.59 -3.20 -10.68
CA ALA A 25 -17.97 -1.99 -11.41
C ALA A 25 -18.28 -2.34 -12.88
N VAL A 26 -17.41 -3.10 -13.55
CA VAL A 26 -17.62 -3.58 -14.93
C VAL A 26 -18.86 -4.47 -15.03
N ALA A 27 -19.08 -5.39 -14.10
CA ALA A 27 -20.28 -6.23 -14.06
C ALA A 27 -21.56 -5.39 -13.88
N GLY A 28 -21.49 -4.31 -13.10
CA GLY A 28 -22.57 -3.34 -12.92
C GLY A 28 -22.97 -2.60 -14.21
N PHE A 29 -22.08 -2.50 -15.20
CA PHE A 29 -22.41 -1.98 -16.53
C PHE A 29 -23.08 -3.02 -17.43
N ILE A 30 -22.85 -4.31 -17.18
CA ILE A 30 -23.35 -5.42 -18.01
C ILE A 30 -24.74 -5.89 -17.53
N VAL A 31 -25.04 -5.74 -16.24
CA VAL A 31 -26.35 -6.12 -15.66
C VAL A 31 -27.42 -5.05 -15.97
N PRO A 32 -28.61 -5.44 -16.44
CA PRO A 32 -29.71 -4.51 -16.70
C PRO A 32 -30.21 -3.85 -15.40
N PRO A 33 -30.62 -2.55 -15.40
CA PRO A 33 -30.89 -1.68 -16.55
C PRO A 33 -29.61 -1.05 -17.15
N THR A 34 -29.34 -1.36 -18.41
CA THR A 34 -28.17 -0.87 -19.16
C THR A 34 -28.26 0.65 -19.35
N GLY A 35 -27.21 1.37 -18.91
CA GLY A 35 -27.09 2.82 -19.09
C GLY A 35 -27.28 3.66 -17.82
N GLN A 36 -27.62 3.04 -16.69
CA GLN A 36 -27.62 3.71 -15.39
C GLN A 36 -26.61 3.03 -14.46
N ILE A 37 -25.52 3.72 -14.17
CA ILE A 37 -24.62 3.29 -13.10
C ILE A 37 -25.35 3.58 -11.79
N HIS A 38 -25.75 2.53 -11.08
CA HIS A 38 -26.29 2.70 -9.74
C HIS A 38 -25.25 3.35 -8.83
N GLU A 39 -25.66 4.39 -8.11
CA GLU A 39 -24.79 5.13 -7.18
C GLU A 39 -24.12 4.20 -6.16
N SER A 40 -24.81 3.13 -5.76
CA SER A 40 -24.29 2.10 -4.87
C SER A 40 -23.04 1.39 -5.42
N VAL A 41 -22.97 1.13 -6.74
CA VAL A 41 -21.81 0.47 -7.36
C VAL A 41 -20.61 1.41 -7.39
N LEU A 42 -20.84 2.67 -7.77
CA LEU A 42 -19.80 3.69 -7.77
C LEU A 42 -19.30 3.98 -6.35
N GLY A 43 -20.20 3.98 -5.37
CA GLY A 43 -19.89 4.13 -3.95
C GLY A 43 -19.00 3.01 -3.42
N VAL A 44 -19.37 1.74 -3.64
CA VAL A 44 -18.56 0.59 -3.23
C VAL A 44 -17.19 0.61 -3.93
N PHE A 45 -17.15 0.96 -5.23
CA PHE A 45 -15.88 1.10 -5.94
C PHE A 45 -15.01 2.23 -5.35
N ALA A 46 -15.60 3.37 -5.00
CA ALA A 46 -14.90 4.47 -4.33
C ALA A 46 -14.33 4.05 -2.97
N GLU A 47 -15.09 3.29 -2.17
CA GLU A 47 -14.58 2.74 -0.90
C GLU A 47 -13.41 1.77 -1.12
N CYS A 48 -13.47 0.91 -2.15
CA CYS A 48 -12.33 0.06 -2.53
C CYS A 48 -11.09 0.89 -2.89
N LEU A 49 -11.26 1.99 -3.64
CA LEU A 49 -10.17 2.90 -3.98
C LEU A 49 -9.58 3.59 -2.75
N ILE A 50 -10.42 4.08 -1.82
CA ILE A 50 -9.98 4.71 -0.57
C ILE A 50 -9.19 3.71 0.29
N TYR A 51 -9.70 2.48 0.43
CA TYR A 51 -9.03 1.43 1.18
C TYR A 51 -7.65 1.11 0.58
N ALA A 52 -7.60 0.84 -0.72
CA ALA A 52 -6.34 0.51 -1.39
C ALA A 52 -5.35 1.68 -1.36
N GLY A 53 -5.82 2.91 -1.60
CA GLY A 53 -5.01 4.12 -1.53
C GLY A 53 -4.43 4.36 -0.13
N SER A 54 -5.20 4.07 0.92
CA SER A 54 -4.74 4.21 2.31
C SER A 54 -3.62 3.21 2.64
N ILE A 55 -3.77 1.96 2.21
CA ILE A 55 -2.74 0.93 2.40
C ILE A 55 -1.48 1.30 1.63
N PHE A 56 -1.59 1.58 0.33
CA PHE A 56 -0.40 1.91 -0.47
C PHE A 56 0.29 3.19 0.00
N GLY A 57 -0.47 4.22 0.37
CA GLY A 57 0.09 5.47 0.88
C GLY A 57 0.92 5.27 2.16
N VAL A 58 0.39 4.49 3.11
CA VAL A 58 1.10 4.17 4.35
C VAL A 58 2.32 3.26 4.07
N THR A 59 2.19 2.26 3.21
CA THR A 59 3.31 1.38 2.83
C THR A 59 4.46 2.17 2.22
N ILE A 60 4.21 3.03 1.22
CA ILE A 60 5.25 3.83 0.57
C ILE A 60 5.92 4.77 1.58
N TYR A 61 5.13 5.40 2.46
CA TYR A 61 5.65 6.27 3.50
C TYR A 61 6.58 5.54 4.46
N ILE A 62 6.16 4.37 4.96
CA ILE A 62 6.96 3.54 5.87
C ILE A 62 8.25 3.09 5.19
N GLN A 63 8.19 2.59 3.97
CA GLN A 63 9.40 2.15 3.24
C GLN A 63 10.39 3.29 3.03
N THR A 64 9.90 4.48 2.67
CA THR A 64 10.73 5.67 2.49
C THR A 64 11.41 6.07 3.81
N LYS A 65 10.64 6.12 4.91
CA LYS A 65 11.20 6.47 6.23
C LYS A 65 12.12 5.40 6.80
N TYR A 66 11.87 4.13 6.51
CA TYR A 66 12.74 3.05 6.93
C TYR A 66 14.08 3.08 6.18
N ALA A 67 14.06 3.37 4.87
CA ALA A 67 15.26 3.55 4.07
C ALA A 67 16.10 4.74 4.56
N GLU A 68 15.44 5.87 4.84
CA GLU A 68 16.08 7.07 5.41
C GLU A 68 16.70 6.79 6.78
N LEU A 69 15.94 6.14 7.69
CA LEU A 69 16.45 5.79 9.02
C LEU A 69 17.64 4.82 8.94
N ARG A 70 17.60 3.88 8.00
CA ARG A 70 18.68 2.91 7.81
C ARG A 70 19.96 3.59 7.36
N SER A 71 19.90 4.56 6.45
CA SER A 71 21.09 5.32 6.02
C SER A 71 21.67 6.18 7.13
N TYR A 72 20.83 6.82 7.95
CA TYR A 72 21.28 7.56 9.13
C TYR A 72 22.00 6.68 10.15
N LEU A 73 21.51 5.46 10.36
CA LEU A 73 22.10 4.52 11.31
C LEU A 73 23.44 3.98 10.80
N ASP A 74 23.52 3.69 9.50
CA ASP A 74 24.74 3.22 8.82
C ASP A 74 25.85 4.29 8.87
N ASP A 75 25.51 5.55 8.57
CA ASP A 75 26.45 6.68 8.65
C ASP A 75 26.96 6.91 10.09
N LYS A 76 26.07 6.81 11.09
CA LYS A 76 26.45 6.93 12.50
C LYS A 76 27.34 5.79 12.96
N LEU A 77 27.07 4.55 12.54
CA LEU A 77 27.90 3.40 12.88
C LEU A 77 29.29 3.56 12.27
N LYS A 78 29.37 3.92 11.00
CA LYS A 78 30.63 4.13 10.30
C LYS A 78 31.50 5.21 10.95
N ARG A 79 30.91 6.36 11.31
CA ARG A 79 31.62 7.42 12.04
C ARG A 79 32.08 7.03 13.45
N LYS A 80 31.40 6.07 14.07
CA LYS A 80 31.81 5.55 15.38
C LYS A 80 33.01 4.61 15.22
N GLU A 81 32.98 3.72 14.23
CA GLU A 81 34.11 2.83 13.91
C GLU A 81 35.38 3.62 13.54
N GLU A 82 35.25 4.71 12.77
CA GLU A 82 36.39 5.58 12.44
C GLU A 82 37.00 6.26 13.66
N LYS A 83 36.19 6.60 14.68
CA LYS A 83 36.68 7.15 15.94
C LYS A 83 37.36 6.10 16.80
N ASP A 84 36.76 4.91 16.91
CA ASP A 84 37.28 3.81 17.72
C ASP A 84 38.57 3.21 17.12
N ALA A 85 38.81 3.37 15.81
CA ALA A 85 40.05 2.96 15.14
C ALA A 85 41.19 4.00 15.19
N GLN A 86 40.91 5.22 15.67
CA GLN A 86 41.88 6.32 15.76
C GLN A 86 42.37 6.58 17.21
N ASP A 87 41.72 5.96 18.20
CA ASP A 87 42.12 5.89 19.61
C ASP A 87 42.94 4.61 19.88
#